data_AF-A0A8J4TFQ6-F1
#
_entry.id   AF-A0A8J4TFQ6-F1
#
_cell.length_a   1.000
_cell.length_b   1.000
_cell.length_c   1.000
_cell.angle_alpha   90.00
_cell.angle_beta   90.00
_cell.angle_gamma   90.00
#
_symmetry.space_group_name_H-M   'P 1'
#
loop_
_entity.id
_entity.type
_entity.pdbx_description
1 polymer ?
#
loop_
_entity_poly.entity_id
_entity_poly.type
_entity_poly.pdbx_seq_one_letter_code
_entity_poly.pdbx_strand_id
1 'polypeptide(L)'
;MANSNTALEDWSTEITKEGHSDNSVTLLENAVKEFVQTVRNKIDQSLNPIITREEKRRIELLLEEADRYLRGEFGQPDRQQYGEILTKMKRVFYPLERRLFERRIAVGNFQKSLHVRSY
;
A
#
# COMPACT_ATOMS: atom_id res chain seq x y z
N MET A 1 5.64 22.79 -25.56
CA MET A 1 5.30 21.39 -25.27
C MET A 1 5.76 21.11 -23.84
N ALA A 2 4.82 21.15 -22.88
CA ALA A 2 5.13 21.01 -21.47
C ALA A 2 5.37 19.53 -21.13
N ASN A 3 6.49 19.25 -20.49
CA ASN A 3 6.93 17.91 -20.11
C ASN A 3 6.36 17.58 -18.72
N SER A 4 5.37 16.69 -18.67
CA SER A 4 4.73 16.25 -17.43
C SER A 4 5.55 15.15 -16.76
N ASN A 5 6.51 15.55 -15.93
CA ASN A 5 7.12 14.67 -14.94
C ASN A 5 6.67 15.11 -13.54
N THR A 6 5.50 14.63 -13.12
CA THR A 6 5.02 14.74 -11.74
C THR A 6 4.55 13.36 -11.30
N ALA A 7 5.47 12.57 -10.74
CA ALA A 7 5.15 11.34 -10.05
C ALA A 7 6.20 11.04 -8.99
N LEU A 8 6.38 11.98 -8.06
CA LEU A 8 6.92 11.69 -6.74
C LEU A 8 6.42 12.79 -5.80
N GLU A 9 5.15 12.70 -5.42
CA GLU A 9 4.66 13.56 -4.33
C GLU A 9 5.32 13.08 -3.04
N ASP A 10 6.25 13.92 -2.59
CA ASP A 10 6.97 13.84 -1.33
C ASP A 10 6.00 14.27 -0.22
N TRP A 11 5.52 13.31 0.58
CA TRP A 11 4.50 13.54 1.61
C TRP A 11 5.05 14.24 2.88
N SER A 12 6.16 14.96 2.77
CA SER A 12 6.98 15.26 3.95
C SER A 12 6.99 16.69 4.45
N THR A 13 6.25 17.64 3.87
CA THR A 13 6.27 19.02 4.37
C THR A 13 4.94 19.77 4.20
N GLU A 14 4.09 19.71 5.23
CA GLU A 14 3.44 20.92 5.75
C GLU A 14 2.89 20.66 7.16
N ILE A 15 3.67 21.03 8.19
CA ILE A 15 3.15 21.15 9.56
C ILE A 15 3.16 22.64 9.89
N THR A 16 2.08 23.32 9.55
CA THR A 16 1.80 24.67 10.04
C THR A 16 0.84 24.54 11.23
N LYS A 17 1.29 25.08 12.36
CA LYS A 17 0.64 25.06 13.67
C LYS A 17 -0.66 25.85 13.62
N GLU A 18 -1.76 25.25 14.10
CA GLU A 18 -2.72 25.83 15.08
C GLU A 18 -3.95 24.90 15.23
N GLY A 19 -4.17 24.41 16.46
CA GLY A 19 -5.46 23.88 16.94
C GLY A 19 -6.08 22.65 16.23
N HIS A 20 -5.40 21.50 16.12
CA HIS A 20 -5.91 20.34 15.34
C HIS A 20 -5.53 18.95 15.89
N SER A 21 -5.68 18.71 17.21
CA SER A 21 -5.30 17.41 17.81
C SER A 21 -6.15 16.23 17.29
N ASP A 22 -7.43 16.46 16.99
CA ASP A 22 -8.41 15.40 16.69
C ASP A 22 -8.44 15.00 15.19
N ASN A 23 -8.24 15.98 14.30
CA ASN A 23 -8.22 15.73 12.85
C ASN A 23 -7.03 14.86 12.40
N SER A 24 -5.92 14.87 13.14
CA SER A 24 -4.75 14.06 12.75
C SER A 24 -4.94 12.56 12.96
N VAL A 25 -5.70 12.19 13.99
CA VAL A 25 -5.98 10.77 14.32
C VAL A 25 -7.04 10.22 13.37
N THR A 26 -8.10 10.98 13.11
CA THR A 26 -9.14 10.59 12.15
C THR A 26 -8.61 10.45 10.72
N LEU A 27 -7.69 11.32 10.30
CA LEU A 27 -6.99 11.19 9.02
C LEU A 27 -6.18 9.89 8.92
N LEU A 28 -5.46 9.53 9.98
CA LEU A 28 -4.68 8.29 10.02
C LEU A 28 -5.55 7.05 10.06
N GLU A 29 -6.65 7.09 10.81
CA GLU A 29 -7.64 6.02 10.84
C GLU A 29 -8.23 5.78 9.45
N ASN A 30 -8.61 6.86 8.75
CA ASN A 30 -9.10 6.78 7.37
C ASN A 30 -8.03 6.22 6.42
N ALA A 31 -6.78 6.66 6.55
CA ALA A 31 -5.67 6.14 5.76
C ALA A 31 -5.46 4.63 5.99
N VAL A 32 -5.60 4.14 7.24
CA VAL A 32 -5.53 2.71 7.55
C VAL A 32 -6.70 1.96 6.92
N LYS A 33 -7.93 2.48 7.02
CA LYS A 33 -9.12 1.90 6.38
C LYS A 33 -8.95 1.76 4.86
N GLU A 34 -8.53 2.84 4.20
CA GLU A 34 -8.29 2.84 2.76
C GLU A 34 -7.18 1.87 2.36
N PHE A 35 -6.10 1.82 3.14
CA PHE A 35 -4.99 0.91 2.88
C PHE A 35 -5.42 -0.56 3.02
N VAL A 36 -6.14 -0.92 4.08
CA VAL A 36 -6.70 -2.27 4.29
C VAL A 36 -7.56 -2.69 3.10
N GLN A 37 -8.48 -1.83 2.67
CA GLN A 37 -9.35 -2.12 1.54
C GLN A 37 -8.57 -2.28 0.23
N THR A 38 -7.59 -1.40 -0.01
CA THR A 38 -6.74 -1.44 -1.20
C THR A 38 -5.94 -2.72 -1.28
N VAL A 39 -5.33 -3.14 -0.16
CA VAL A 39 -4.55 -4.39 -0.10
C VAL A 39 -5.43 -5.60 -0.35
N ARG A 40 -6.61 -5.69 0.26
CA ARG A 40 -7.57 -6.78 0.03
C ARG A 40 -7.93 -6.90 -1.45
N ASN A 41 -8.32 -5.79 -2.06
CA ASN A 41 -8.66 -5.74 -3.48
C ASN A 41 -7.48 -6.18 -4.35
N LYS A 42 -6.26 -5.70 -4.06
CA LYS A 42 -5.07 -6.04 -4.83
C LYS A 42 -4.67 -7.51 -4.68
N ILE A 43 -4.85 -8.11 -3.50
CA ILE A 43 -4.65 -9.54 -3.28
C ILE A 43 -5.56 -10.33 -4.21
N ASP A 44 -6.86 -10.09 -4.16
CA ASP A 44 -7.83 -10.86 -4.93
C ASP A 44 -7.66 -10.68 -6.44
N GLN A 45 -7.30 -9.48 -6.89
CA GLN A 45 -7.24 -9.17 -8.32
C GLN A 45 -5.90 -9.48 -8.97
N SER A 46 -4.77 -9.16 -8.32
CA SER A 46 -3.49 -9.01 -9.02
C SER A 46 -2.28 -9.63 -8.32
N LEU A 47 -2.30 -9.74 -6.99
CA LEU A 47 -1.16 -10.24 -6.22
C LEU A 47 -1.24 -11.74 -5.94
N ASN A 48 -2.44 -12.35 -5.91
CA ASN A 48 -2.61 -13.78 -5.69
C ASN A 48 -1.68 -14.69 -6.54
N PRO A 49 -1.42 -14.42 -7.83
CA PRO A 49 -0.53 -15.27 -8.64
C PRO A 49 0.96 -15.04 -8.41
N ILE A 50 1.37 -14.10 -7.55
CA ILE A 50 2.78 -13.79 -7.27
C ILE A 50 3.17 -13.86 -5.80
N ILE A 51 2.19 -13.81 -4.89
CA ILE A 51 2.44 -13.96 -3.46
C ILE A 51 2.68 -15.43 -3.11
N THR A 52 3.66 -15.68 -2.26
CA THR A 52 3.83 -16.99 -1.64
C THR A 52 2.77 -17.21 -0.56
N ARG A 53 2.56 -18.47 -0.17
CA ARG A 53 1.64 -18.82 0.93
C ARG A 53 2.03 -18.14 2.25
N GLU A 54 3.32 -18.04 2.52
CA GLU A 54 3.85 -17.40 3.73
C GLU A 54 3.62 -15.87 3.71
N GLU A 55 3.82 -15.22 2.56
CA GLU A 55 3.52 -13.80 2.41
C GLU A 55 2.03 -13.53 2.54
N LYS A 56 1.18 -14.36 1.91
CA LYS A 56 -0.27 -14.26 2.04
C LYS A 56 -0.69 -14.31 3.51
N ARG A 57 -0.17 -15.29 4.27
CA ARG A 57 -0.45 -15.42 5.70
C ARG A 57 -0.01 -14.20 6.50
N ARG A 58 1.19 -13.65 6.22
CA ARG A 58 1.68 -12.44 6.90
C ARG A 58 0.80 -11.22 6.61
N ILE A 59 0.31 -11.08 5.38
CA ILE A 59 -0.57 -9.98 5.02
C ILE A 59 -1.93 -10.14 5.70
N GLU A 60 -2.51 -11.34 5.70
CA GLU A 60 -3.77 -11.64 6.39
C GLU A 60 -3.69 -11.29 7.88
N LEU A 61 -2.60 -11.68 8.55
CA LEU A 61 -2.36 -11.33 9.96
C LEU A 61 -2.26 -9.81 10.19
N LEU A 62 -1.58 -9.08 9.29
CA LEU A 62 -1.48 -7.63 9.37
C LEU A 62 -2.81 -6.92 9.10
N LEU A 63 -3.63 -7.44 8.19
CA LEU A 63 -4.97 -6.91 7.91
C LEU A 63 -5.91 -7.15 9.11
N GLU A 64 -5.81 -8.32 9.74
CA GLU A 64 -6.56 -8.63 10.96
C GLU A 64 -6.10 -7.78 12.15
N GLU A 65 -4.79 -7.56 12.32
CA GLU A 65 -4.26 -6.61 13.30
C GLU A 65 -4.84 -5.21 13.05
N ALA A 66 -4.77 -4.69 11.83
CA ALA A 66 -5.30 -3.37 11.48
C ALA A 66 -6.82 -3.26 11.74
N ASP A 67 -7.62 -4.26 11.36
CA ASP A 67 -9.06 -4.28 11.62
C ASP A 67 -9.39 -4.23 13.12
N ARG A 68 -8.62 -4.94 13.96
CA ARG A 68 -8.83 -4.92 15.42
C ARG A 68 -8.54 -3.55 16.02
N TYR A 69 -7.51 -2.85 15.52
CA TYR A 69 -7.25 -1.46 15.88
C TYR A 69 -8.40 -0.53 15.46
N LEU A 70 -8.91 -0.68 14.23
CA LEU A 70 -10.04 0.11 13.73
C LEU A 70 -11.35 -0.14 14.50
N ARG A 71 -11.52 -1.35 15.07
CA ARG A 71 -12.66 -1.70 15.93
C ARG A 71 -12.51 -1.20 17.37
N GLY A 72 -11.35 -0.67 17.74
CA GLY A 72 -11.06 -0.23 19.11
C GLY A 72 -10.91 -1.37 20.11
N GLU A 73 -10.58 -2.60 19.66
CA GLU A 73 -10.40 -3.77 20.55
C GLU A 73 -9.25 -3.59 21.55
N PHE A 74 -8.32 -2.67 21.27
CA PHE A 74 -7.19 -2.32 22.13
C PHE A 74 -7.37 -0.96 22.83
N GLY A 75 -8.58 -0.39 22.82
CA GLY A 75 -8.85 1.00 23.20
C GLY A 75 -8.80 1.95 22.00
N GLN A 76 -9.01 3.25 22.23
CA GLN A 76 -8.87 4.27 21.18
C GLN A 76 -7.39 4.37 20.77
N PRO A 77 -7.03 4.00 19.52
CA PRO A 77 -5.64 4.02 19.13
C PRO A 77 -5.15 5.45 19.02
N ASP A 78 -3.94 5.71 19.53
CA ASP A 78 -3.32 7.01 19.38
C ASP A 78 -2.70 7.18 17.98
N ARG A 79 -2.27 8.41 17.71
CA ARG A 79 -1.62 8.78 16.44
C ARG A 79 -0.40 7.89 16.13
N GLN A 80 0.37 7.52 17.15
CA GLN A 80 1.59 6.73 16.98
C GLN A 80 1.24 5.30 16.57
N GLN A 81 0.24 4.69 17.20
CA GLN A 81 -0.20 3.34 16.90
C GLN A 81 -0.70 3.22 15.45
N TYR A 82 -1.52 4.16 14.97
CA TYR A 82 -1.92 4.17 13.56
C TYR A 82 -0.73 4.35 12.60
N GLY A 83 0.23 5.21 12.96
CA GLY A 83 1.46 5.39 12.18
C GLY A 83 2.33 4.13 12.10
N GLU A 84 2.45 3.40 13.20
CA GLU A 84 3.20 2.13 13.25
C GLU A 84 2.53 1.05 12.40
N ILE A 85 1.19 0.93 12.45
CA ILE A 85 0.42 -0.02 11.64
C ILE A 85 0.64 0.29 10.15
N LEU A 86 0.46 1.54 9.73
CA LEU A 86 0.70 1.95 8.33
C LEU A 86 2.13 1.62 7.89
N THR A 87 3.11 1.84 8.76
CA THR A 87 4.52 1.56 8.47
C THR A 87 4.77 0.06 8.29
N LYS A 88 4.24 -0.79 9.19
CA LYS A 88 4.30 -2.25 9.06
C LYS A 88 3.67 -2.73 7.76
N MET A 89 2.47 -2.22 7.45
CA MET A 89 1.74 -2.59 6.24
C MET A 89 2.50 -2.20 4.96
N LYS A 90 3.03 -0.97 4.89
CA LYS A 90 3.86 -0.50 3.75
C LYS A 90 5.10 -1.37 3.54
N ARG A 91 5.78 -1.76 4.63
CA ARG A 91 6.99 -2.59 4.58
C ARG A 91 6.76 -3.95 3.93
N VAL A 92 5.57 -4.54 4.12
CA VAL A 92 5.20 -5.81 3.49
C VAL A 92 4.68 -5.60 2.07
N PHE A 93 3.91 -4.53 1.83
CA PHE A 93 3.21 -4.35 0.57
C PHE A 93 4.07 -3.78 -0.56
N TYR A 94 4.98 -2.85 -0.28
CA TYR A 94 5.81 -2.22 -1.33
C TYR A 94 6.69 -3.23 -2.10
N PRO A 95 7.33 -4.22 -1.45
CA PRO A 95 8.05 -5.27 -2.18
C PRO A 95 7.16 -6.12 -3.09
N LEU A 96 5.88 -6.26 -2.77
CA LEU A 96 4.91 -7.01 -3.59
C LEU A 96 4.47 -6.22 -4.81
N GLU A 97 4.17 -4.94 -4.63
CA GLU A 97 3.85 -4.05 -5.74
C GLU A 97 5.02 -3.91 -6.71
N ARG A 98 6.24 -3.80 -6.19
CA ARG A 98 7.45 -3.77 -7.01
C ARG A 98 7.58 -5.03 -7.87
N ARG A 99 7.40 -6.22 -7.28
CA ARG A 99 7.42 -7.49 -8.04
C ARG A 99 6.33 -7.56 -9.10
N LEU A 100 5.12 -7.07 -8.80
CA LEU A 100 4.04 -6.99 -9.79
C LEU A 100 4.41 -6.09 -10.96
N PHE A 101 5.01 -4.92 -10.68
CA PHE A 101 5.47 -3.98 -11.69
C PHE A 101 6.57 -4.60 -12.57
N GLU A 102 7.62 -5.16 -11.95
CA GLU A 102 8.72 -5.82 -12.67
C GLU A 102 8.22 -6.95 -13.57
N ARG A 103 7.25 -7.75 -13.10
CA ARG A 103 6.60 -8.79 -13.91
C ARG A 103 5.89 -8.21 -15.12
N ARG A 104 5.14 -7.10 -14.97
CA ARG A 104 4.46 -6.44 -16.09
C ARG A 104 5.45 -5.95 -17.16
N ILE A 105 6.56 -5.37 -16.73
CA ILE A 105 7.64 -4.94 -17.65
C ILE A 105 8.23 -6.15 -18.38
N ALA A 106 8.55 -7.23 -17.66
CA ALA A 106 9.11 -8.44 -18.27
C ALA A 106 8.17 -9.06 -19.31
N VAL A 107 6.87 -9.18 -18.99
CA VAL A 107 5.86 -9.68 -19.94
C VAL A 107 5.75 -8.76 -21.17
N GLY A 108 5.72 -7.44 -20.97
CA GLY A 108 5.67 -6.48 -22.07
C GLY A 108 6.89 -6.57 -22.99
N ASN A 109 8.10 -6.72 -22.42
CA ASN A 109 9.32 -6.90 -23.19
C ASN A 109 9.33 -8.22 -23.97
N PHE A 110 8.85 -9.30 -23.35
CA PHE A 110 8.73 -10.59 -24.02
C PHE A 110 7.75 -10.52 -25.21
N GLN A 111 6.57 -9.92 -25.02
CA GLN A 111 5.60 -9.72 -26.10
C GLN A 111 6.18 -8.92 -27.26
N LYS A 112 6.93 -7.85 -26.97
CA LYS A 112 7.65 -7.08 -28.01
C LYS A 112 8.67 -7.93 -28.75
N SER A 113 9.45 -8.77 -28.04
CA SER A 113 10.45 -9.64 -28.68
C SER A 113 9.86 -10.68 -29.62
N LEU A 114 8.64 -11.15 -29.35
CA LEU A 114 7.93 -12.06 -30.24
C LEU A 114 7.51 -11.36 -31.54
N HIS A 115 6.99 -10.14 -31.46
CA HIS A 115 6.55 -9.38 -32.65
C HIS A 115 7.71 -8.97 -33.56
N VAL A 116 8.91 -8.75 -33.01
CA VAL A 116 10.11 -8.43 -33.78
C VAL A 116 10.66 -9.65 -34.54
N ARG A 117 10.34 -10.88 -34.11
CA ARG A 117 10.81 -12.13 -34.75
C ARG A 117 9.85 -12.69 -35.82
N SER A 118 8.75 -11.99 -36.10
CA SER A 118 7.70 -12.46 -37.04
C SER A 118 7.89 -11.97 -38.49
N TYR A 119 9.08 -11.50 -38.87
CA TYR A 119 9.40 -11.02 -40.22
C TYR A 119 10.57 -11.80 -40.84
#